data_AF-A0AAE3CXM7-F1
#
_entry.id   AF-A0AAE3CXM7-F1
#
_cell.length_a   1.000
_cell.length_b   1.000
_cell.length_c   1.000
_cell.angle_alpha   90.00
_cell.angle_beta   90.00
_cell.angle_gamma   90.00
#
_symmetry.space_group_name_H-M   'P 1'
#
loop_
_entity.id
_entity.type
_entity.pdbx_description
1 polymer ?
#
loop_
_entity_poly.entity_id
_entity_poly.type
_entity_poly.pdbx_seq_one_letter_code
_entity_poly.pdbx_strand_id
1 'polypeptide(L)' 'MSGFKNDVYEILSKAESNGGIGSSVTMNAILESAKANYKNASDEGKKAIIEKLEQLTKEHGMQLPTNYLQIIS' A
#
# COMPACT_ATOMS: atom_id res chain seq x y z
N MET A 1 5.27 -8.15 -10.71
CA MET A 1 4.32 -7.50 -9.77
C MET A 1 4.01 -8.35 -8.51
N SER A 2 4.79 -9.38 -8.18
CA SER A 2 4.48 -10.23 -7.00
C SER A 2 4.96 -9.66 -5.67
N GLY A 3 6.03 -8.85 -5.64
CA GLY A 3 6.61 -8.31 -4.39
C GLY A 3 5.61 -7.43 -3.62
N PHE A 4 5.19 -6.32 -4.23
CA PHE A 4 4.23 -5.40 -3.60
C PHE A 4 2.92 -6.05 -3.16
N LYS A 5 2.35 -6.96 -3.96
CA LYS A 5 1.11 -7.66 -3.58
C LYS A 5 1.31 -8.55 -2.35
N ASN A 6 2.46 -9.23 -2.26
CA ASN A 6 2.81 -10.06 -1.12
C ASN A 6 3.04 -9.22 0.14
N ASP A 7 3.79 -8.11 0.02
CA ASP A 7 4.03 -7.17 1.12
C ASP A 7 2.72 -6.62 1.70
N VAL A 8 1.82 -6.16 0.83
CA VAL A 8 0.50 -5.65 1.22
C VAL A 8 -0.28 -6.72 1.98
N TYR A 9 -0.29 -7.95 1.49
CA TYR A 9 -1.00 -9.05 2.14
C TYR A 9 -0.44 -9.35 3.54
N GLU A 10 0.89 -9.38 3.69
CA GLU A 10 1.52 -9.57 5.00
C GLU A 10 1.21 -8.42 5.96
N ILE A 11 1.22 -7.18 5.49
CA ILE A 11 0.90 -6.01 6.31
C ILE A 11 -0.56 -6.05 6.78
N LEU A 12 -1.49 -6.37 5.88
CA LEU A 12 -2.90 -6.52 6.22
C LEU A 12 -3.12 -7.65 7.23
N SER A 13 -2.51 -8.82 6.99
CA SER A 13 -2.61 -9.98 7.88
C SER A 13 -2.06 -9.67 9.28
N LYS A 14 -0.95 -8.93 9.38
CA LYS A 14 -0.44 -8.43 10.67
C LYS A 14 -1.38 -7.43 11.33
N ALA A 15 -2.00 -6.54 10.57
CA ALA A 15 -2.95 -5.56 11.09
C ALA A 15 -4.23 -6.21 11.62
N GLU A 16 -4.73 -7.25 10.95
CA GLU A 16 -5.83 -8.09 11.45
C GLU A 16 -5.46 -8.72 12.79
N SER A 17 -4.25 -9.29 12.89
CA SER A 17 -3.78 -9.92 14.12
C SER A 17 -3.57 -8.93 15.28
N ASN A 18 -3.29 -7.66 15.00
CA ASN A 18 -3.00 -6.62 15.99
C ASN A 18 -4.21 -5.74 16.36
N GLY A 19 -5.42 -6.08 15.92
CA GLY A 19 -6.66 -5.44 16.41
C GLY A 19 -7.30 -4.42 15.48
N GLY A 20 -7.01 -4.43 14.17
CA GLY A 20 -7.85 -3.75 13.18
C GLY A 20 -7.13 -3.33 11.89
N ILE A 21 -7.66 -3.76 10.75
CA ILE A 21 -7.31 -3.19 9.44
C ILE A 21 -7.89 -1.78 9.38
N GLY A 22 -7.08 -0.79 8.95
CA GLY A 22 -7.56 0.59 8.80
C GLY A 22 -6.80 1.61 9.64
N SER A 23 -5.92 1.18 10.55
CA SER A 23 -5.09 2.10 11.32
C SER A 23 -4.05 2.81 10.43
N SER A 24 -3.71 4.05 10.79
CA SER A 24 -2.69 4.84 10.12
C SER A 24 -1.33 4.12 10.06
N VAL A 25 -1.06 3.22 11.01
CA VAL A 25 0.14 2.37 11.05
C VAL A 25 0.18 1.40 9.86
N THR A 26 -0.94 0.73 9.58
CA THR A 26 -1.07 -0.20 8.45
C THR A 26 -0.88 0.53 7.13
N MET A 27 -1.48 1.71 7.00
CA MET A 27 -1.37 2.54 5.80
C MET A 27 0.07 3.02 5.58
N ASN A 28 0.77 3.45 6.63
CA ASN A 28 2.18 3.84 6.51
C ASN A 28 3.07 2.69 6.04
N ALA A 29 2.91 1.49 6.61
CA ALA A 29 3.68 0.33 6.19
C ALA A 29 3.42 -0.04 4.71
N ILE A 30 2.16 0.07 4.25
CA ILE A 30 1.80 -0.13 2.85
C ILE A 30 2.49 0.92 1.95
N LEU A 31 2.50 2.20 2.36
CA LEU A 31 3.16 3.27 1.61
C LEU A 31 4.68 3.08 1.54
N GLU A 32 5.31 2.59 2.61
CA GLU A 32 6.74 2.28 2.61
C GLU A 32 7.08 1.14 1.65
N SER A 33 6.30 0.06 1.65
CA SER A 33 6.47 -1.02 0.65
C SER A 33 6.19 -0.51 -0.76
N ALA A 34 5.12 0.28 -0.94
CA ALA A 34 4.79 0.89 -2.23
C ALA A 34 5.95 1.72 -2.75
N LYS A 35 6.58 2.54 -1.91
CA LYS A 35 7.76 3.34 -2.26
C LYS A 35 8.93 2.49 -2.75
N ALA A 36 9.27 1.43 -2.02
CA ALA A 36 10.37 0.52 -2.38
C ALA A 36 10.12 -0.15 -3.75
N ASN A 37 8.88 -0.58 -3.98
CA ASN A 37 8.46 -1.18 -5.24
C ASN A 37 8.35 -0.13 -6.38
N TYR A 38 7.88 1.09 -6.09
CA TYR A 38 7.64 2.15 -7.07
C TYR A 38 8.95 2.70 -7.67
N LYS A 39 10.01 2.83 -6.85
CA LYS A 39 11.34 3.26 -7.32
C LYS A 39 11.97 2.35 -8.38
N ASN A 40 11.70 1.05 -8.30
CA ASN A 40 12.28 0.05 -9.19
C ASN A 40 11.27 -0.46 -10.24
N ALA A 41 10.06 0.10 -10.25
CA ALA A 41 8.98 -0.31 -11.14
C ALA A 41 9.03 0.46 -12.46
N SER A 42 8.72 -0.25 -13.56
CA SER A 42 8.36 0.35 -14.85
C SER A 42 7.04 1.13 -14.74
N ASP A 43 6.69 1.93 -15.75
CA ASP A 43 5.46 2.74 -15.75
C ASP A 43 4.18 1.90 -15.50
N GLU A 44 4.07 0.71 -16.09
CA GLU A 44 2.98 -0.23 -15.79
C GLU A 44 3.02 -0.73 -14.34
N GLY A 45 4.23 -0.98 -13.82
CA GLY A 45 4.51 -1.31 -12.42
C GLY A 45 3.98 -0.26 -11.45
N LYS A 46 4.34 0.99 -11.71
CA LYS A 46 3.92 2.17 -10.95
C LYS A 46 2.41 2.35 -10.97
N LYS A 47 1.80 2.21 -12.15
CA LYS A 47 0.34 2.30 -12.30
C LYS A 47 -0.38 1.25 -11.44
N ALA A 48 0.04 -0.01 -11.47
CA ALA A 48 -0.65 -1.01 -10.66
C ALA A 48 -0.41 -0.87 -9.15
N ILE A 49 0.73 -0.29 -8.73
CA ILE A 49 0.94 0.07 -7.32
C ILE A 49 -0.10 1.10 -6.89
N ILE A 50 -0.29 2.16 -7.70
CA ILE A 50 -1.30 3.20 -7.45
C ILE A 50 -2.71 2.60 -7.42
N GLU A 51 -3.08 1.82 -8.46
CA GLU A 51 -4.39 1.18 -8.53
C GLU A 51 -4.65 0.28 -7.30
N LYS A 52 -3.62 -0.42 -6.82
CA LYS A 52 -3.76 -1.27 -5.64
C LYS A 52 -3.90 -0.46 -4.35
N LEU A 53 -3.20 0.67 -4.21
CA LEU A 53 -3.40 1.60 -3.09
C LEU A 53 -4.83 2.14 -3.05
N GLU A 54 -5.38 2.55 -4.20
CA GLU A 54 -6.76 3.02 -4.30
C GLU A 54 -7.78 1.91 -4.02
N GLN A 55 -7.50 0.67 -4.45
CA GLN A 55 -8.32 -0.50 -4.10
C GLN A 55 -8.33 -0.72 -2.59
N LEU A 56 -7.17 -0.71 -1.93
CA LEU A 56 -7.04 -0.89 -0.50
C LEU A 56 -7.86 0.13 0.31
N THR A 57 -7.90 1.37 -0.18
CA THR A 57 -8.71 2.47 0.38
C THR A 57 -10.21 2.14 0.31
N LYS A 58 -10.67 1.59 -0.83
CA LYS A 58 -12.08 1.19 -1.03
C LYS A 58 -12.45 -0.10 -0.30
N GLU A 59 -11.58 -1.10 -0.32
CA GLU A 59 -11.84 -2.44 0.22
C GLU A 59 -11.80 -2.47 1.75
N HIS A 60 -10.87 -1.73 2.36
CA HIS A 60 -10.63 -1.77 3.80
C HIS A 60 -10.99 -0.47 4.53
N GLY A 61 -11.57 0.50 3.83
CA GLY A 61 -11.89 1.81 4.40
C GLY A 61 -10.68 2.61 4.87
N MET A 62 -9.48 2.25 4.40
CA MET A 62 -8.24 2.98 4.70
C MET A 62 -8.30 4.37 4.06
N GLN A 63 -7.66 5.36 4.67
CA GLN A 63 -7.49 6.69 4.07
C GLN A 63 -6.07 6.85 3.54
N LEU A 64 -5.96 7.04 2.22
CA LEU A 64 -4.71 7.51 1.61
C LEU A 64 -4.48 8.98 1.98
N PRO A 65 -3.26 9.36 2.41
CA PRO A 65 -2.92 10.75 2.59
C PRO A 65 -2.94 11.47 1.24
N THR A 66 -3.35 12.74 1.20
CA THR A 66 -3.49 13.52 -0.05
C THR A 66 -2.19 13.59 -0.87
N ASN A 67 -1.04 13.50 -0.21
CA ASN A 67 0.29 13.52 -0.81
C ASN A 67 0.92 12.12 -0.98
N TYR A 68 0.14 11.03 -0.94
CA TYR A 68 0.67 9.67 -1.03
C TYR A 68 1.54 9.43 -2.28
N LEU A 69 1.19 10.04 -3.42
CA LEU A 69 1.98 9.95 -4.64
C LEU A 69 3.39 10.53 -4.47
N GLN A 70 3.52 11.63 -3.71
CA GLN A 70 4.82 12.21 -3.37
C GLN A 70 5.60 11.35 -2.36
N ILE A 71 4.89 10.62 -1.49
CA ILE A 71 5.50 9.74 -0.49
C ILE A 71 6.15 8.53 -1.17
N ILE A 72 5.48 7.95 -2.18
CA ILE A 72 5.91 6.73 -2.87
C ILE A 72 6.82 6.99 -4.08
N SER A 73 6.86 8.23 -4.60
CA SER A 73 7.71 8.63 -5.73
C SER A 73 9.19 8.78 -5.38
#